data_AF-A0A3E0HCH2-F1
#
_entry.id   AF-A0A3E0HCH2-F1
#
_cell.length_a   1.000
_cell.length_b   1.000
_cell.length_c   1.000
_cell.angle_alpha   90.00
_cell.angle_beta   90.00
_cell.angle_gamma   90.00
#
_symmetry.space_group_name_H-M   'P 1'
#
loop_
_entity.id
_entity.type
_entity.pdbx_description
1 polymer ?
#
loop_
_entity_poly.entity_id
_entity_poly.type
_entity_poly.pdbx_seq_one_letter_code
_entity_poly.pdbx_strand_id
1 'polypeptide(L)'
;MDVVNDSIGLLVLFLEPVGEDRWLRPGERFRIRTDYRGDEPAFSVTYWVNDGDRAAGIENVTVWVENGGVDAEVSDVDGADVDCGHQRPEDIDRKWQANLEKAKSPEKR
;
A
#
# COMPACT_ATOMS: atom_id res chain seq x y z
N MET A 1 11.90 5.54 -3.62
CA MET A 1 11.74 5.73 -2.17
C MET A 1 11.72 4.37 -1.50
N ASP A 2 12.27 4.26 -0.29
CA ASP A 2 12.18 3.02 0.50
C ASP A 2 11.20 3.19 1.66
N VAL A 3 10.40 2.16 1.92
CA VAL A 3 9.55 2.02 3.10
C VAL A 3 10.01 0.79 3.85
N VAL A 4 10.28 0.94 5.14
CA VAL A 4 10.73 -0.15 6.01
C VAL A 4 9.76 -0.26 7.18
N ASN A 5 9.35 -1.48 7.49
CA ASN A 5 8.61 -1.73 8.72
C ASN A 5 9.57 -2.04 9.87
N ASP A 6 10.04 -1.00 10.56
CA ASP A 6 10.85 -1.14 11.77
C ASP A 6 10.01 -1.34 13.05
N SER A 7 8.69 -1.52 12.92
CA SER A 7 7.80 -1.80 14.04
C SER A 7 7.79 -3.28 14.42
N ILE A 8 7.12 -3.60 15.53
CA ILE A 8 6.89 -4.99 15.98
C ILE A 8 5.64 -5.62 15.35
N GLY A 9 4.82 -4.82 14.66
CA GLY A 9 3.53 -5.22 14.11
C GLY A 9 3.51 -5.18 12.58
N LEU A 10 2.32 -5.28 11.98
CA LEU A 10 2.17 -5.09 10.54
C LEU A 10 2.19 -3.59 10.22
N LEU A 11 2.74 -3.24 9.07
CA LEU A 11 2.64 -1.91 8.49
C LEU A 11 1.88 -2.00 7.17
N VAL A 12 0.77 -1.26 7.06
CA VAL A 12 0.08 -1.11 5.78
C VAL A 12 0.66 0.08 5.05
N LEU A 13 1.20 -0.17 3.86
CA LEU A 13 1.58 0.84 2.89
C LEU A 13 0.44 1.02 1.89
N PHE A 14 -0.22 2.17 1.93
CA PHE A 14 -1.14 2.62 0.89
C PHE A 14 -0.36 3.41 -0.17
N LEU A 15 -0.58 3.08 -1.44
CA LEU A 15 -0.06 3.80 -2.59
C LEU A 15 -1.21 4.56 -3.25
N GLU A 16 -1.13 5.89 -3.21
CA GLU A 16 -2.15 6.79 -3.75
C GLU A 16 -1.57 7.61 -4.90
N PRO A 17 -2.38 7.98 -5.93
CA PRO A 17 -3.84 7.89 -6.00
C PRO A 17 -4.39 6.58 -6.62
N VAL A 18 -3.54 5.57 -6.85
CA VAL A 18 -3.94 4.31 -7.49
C VAL A 18 -4.87 3.46 -6.59
N GLY A 19 -4.86 3.71 -5.28
CA GLY A 19 -5.72 3.04 -4.32
C GLY A 19 -5.30 1.60 -4.02
N GLU A 20 -3.98 1.33 -4.03
CA GLU A 20 -3.42 0.02 -3.72
C GLU A 20 -2.83 -0.04 -2.32
N ASP A 21 -2.82 -1.22 -1.70
CA ASP A 21 -2.22 -1.45 -0.38
C ASP A 21 -1.26 -2.65 -0.40
N ARG A 22 -0.23 -2.60 0.43
CA ARG A 22 0.74 -3.68 0.66
C ARG A 22 1.04 -3.79 2.14
N TRP A 23 1.09 -5.01 2.66
CA TRP A 23 1.25 -5.27 4.09
C TRP A 23 2.66 -5.79 4.34
N LEU A 24 3.43 -5.05 5.15
CA LEU A 24 4.81 -5.38 5.49
C LEU A 24 4.83 -6.05 6.87
N ARG A 25 5.49 -7.20 6.97
CA ARG A 25 5.90 -7.78 8.26
C ARG A 25 7.03 -6.99 8.91
N PRO A 26 7.25 -7.15 10.23
CA PRO A 26 8.42 -6.59 10.91
C PRO A 26 9.72 -6.92 10.17
N GLY A 27 10.51 -5.89 9.87
CA GLY A 27 11.78 -5.97 9.16
C GLY A 27 11.71 -6.00 7.63
N GLU A 28 10.52 -6.10 7.03
CA GLU A 28 10.39 -6.04 5.57
C GLU A 28 10.63 -4.62 5.04
N ARG A 29 11.10 -4.55 3.80
CA ARG A 29 11.38 -3.31 3.07
C ARG A 29 10.84 -3.41 1.66
N PHE A 30 10.12 -2.39 1.25
CA PHE A 30 9.74 -2.18 -0.14
C PHE A 30 10.39 -0.93 -0.72
N ARG A 31 10.65 -1.00 -2.02
CA ARG A 31 11.13 0.11 -2.84
C ARG A 31 10.05 0.52 -3.84
N ILE A 32 9.66 1.78 -3.76
CA ILE A 32 8.70 2.43 -4.65
C ILE A 32 9.47 3.23 -5.69
N ARG A 33 9.17 3.03 -6.97
CA ARG A 33 9.80 3.72 -8.11
C ARG A 33 8.74 4.40 -8.98
N THR A 34 9.15 5.48 -9.62
CA THR A 34 8.37 6.16 -10.65
C THR A 34 9.29 6.52 -11.81
N ASP A 35 8.70 6.76 -12.97
CA ASP A 35 9.36 7.24 -14.17
C ASP A 35 9.69 8.74 -14.12
N TYR A 36 9.20 9.47 -13.12
CA TYR A 36 9.46 10.90 -12.96
C TYR A 36 10.96 11.24 -12.89
N ARG A 37 11.35 12.32 -13.58
CA ARG A 37 12.74 12.82 -13.70
C ARG A 37 12.86 14.32 -13.43
N GLY A 38 11.80 14.97 -12.92
CA GLY A 38 11.84 16.38 -12.57
C GLY A 38 12.58 16.63 -11.25
N ASP A 39 12.72 17.91 -10.91
CA ASP A 39 13.43 18.35 -9.71
C ASP A 39 12.52 18.37 -8.46
N GLU A 40 11.20 18.38 -8.66
CA GLU A 40 10.23 18.29 -7.59
C GLU A 40 10.22 16.90 -6.92
N PRO A 41 9.76 16.79 -5.65
CA PRO A 41 9.58 15.49 -5.03
C PRO A 41 8.57 14.62 -5.80
N ALA A 42 8.98 13.42 -6.18
CA ALA A 42 8.10 12.42 -6.80
C ALA A 42 7.02 11.92 -5.83
N PHE A 43 7.33 11.89 -4.53
CA PHE A 43 6.48 11.29 -3.51
C PHE A 43 6.31 12.21 -2.31
N SER A 44 5.14 12.15 -1.68
CA SER A 44 4.90 12.63 -0.32
C SER A 44 4.46 11.47 0.58
N VAL A 45 4.64 11.63 1.90
CA VAL A 45 4.44 10.55 2.87
C VAL A 45 3.60 11.04 4.04
N THR A 46 2.55 10.31 4.36
CA THR A 46 1.68 10.58 5.50
C THR A 46 1.59 9.35 6.38
N TYR A 47 2.07 9.47 7.61
CA TYR A 47 1.81 8.50 8.66
C TYR A 47 0.51 8.86 9.37
N TRP A 48 -0.34 7.87 9.61
CA TRP A 48 -1.60 8.10 10.31
C TRP A 48 -1.97 6.92 11.20
N VAL A 49 -2.77 7.21 12.21
CA VAL A 49 -3.17 6.25 13.23
C VAL A 49 -4.68 6.04 13.16
N ASN A 50 -5.09 4.79 13.21
CA ASN A 50 -6.46 4.38 13.47
C ASN A 50 -6.43 3.50 14.72
N ASP A 51 -7.24 3.86 15.72
CA ASP A 51 -7.22 3.18 17.02
C ASP A 51 -7.54 1.69 16.92
N GLY A 52 -8.41 1.30 15.97
CA GLY A 52 -8.74 -0.10 15.70
C GLY A 52 -7.55 -0.87 15.13
N ASP A 53 -6.91 -0.30 14.10
CA ASP A 53 -5.71 -0.89 13.48
C ASP A 53 -4.58 -1.00 14.51
N ARG A 54 -4.34 0.08 15.26
CA ARG A 54 -3.31 0.13 16.31
C ARG A 54 -3.57 -0.91 17.39
N ALA A 55 -4.83 -1.08 17.82
CA ALA A 55 -5.21 -2.11 18.79
C ALA A 55 -4.98 -3.53 18.24
N ALA A 56 -5.06 -3.72 16.92
CA ALA A 56 -4.73 -4.95 16.22
C ALA A 56 -3.23 -5.11 15.91
N GLY A 57 -2.38 -4.17 16.34
CA GLY A 57 -0.93 -4.19 16.06
C GLY A 57 -0.60 -3.84 14.61
N ILE A 58 -1.43 -3.01 13.98
CA ILE A 58 -1.27 -2.53 12.61
C ILE A 58 -1.01 -1.02 12.64
N GLU A 59 0.05 -0.59 11.96
CA GLU A 59 0.36 0.82 11.73
C GLU A 59 0.14 1.15 10.24
N ASN A 60 -0.07 2.43 9.91
CA ASN A 60 -0.43 2.83 8.56
C ASN A 60 0.48 3.95 8.03
N VAL A 61 0.88 3.82 6.77
CA VAL A 61 1.55 4.86 6.00
C VAL A 61 0.90 4.96 4.62
N THR A 62 0.71 6.19 4.16
CA THR A 62 0.30 6.48 2.78
C THR A 62 1.45 7.15 2.07
N VAL A 63 1.87 6.59 0.93
CA VAL A 63 2.78 7.23 -0.01
C VAL A 63 1.96 7.73 -1.19
N TRP A 64 2.00 9.04 -1.39
CA TRP A 64 1.35 9.70 -2.50
C TRP A 64 2.34 9.87 -3.64
N VAL A 65 1.96 9.47 -4.85
CA VAL A 65 2.68 9.79 -6.09
C VAL A 65 2.24 11.19 -6.52
N GLU A 66 3.05 12.19 -6.20
CA GLU A 66 2.76 13.61 -6.48
C GLU A 66 3.10 13.96 -7.93
N ASN A 67 4.16 13.36 -8.46
CA ASN A 67 4.66 13.60 -9.80
C ASN A 67 5.08 12.29 -10.48
N GLY A 68 4.78 12.17 -11.78
CA GLY A 68 5.02 10.95 -12.57
C GLY A 68 3.74 10.22 -12.94
N GLY A 69 3.88 9.03 -13.55
CA GLY A 69 2.76 8.14 -13.81
C GLY A 69 2.18 7.55 -12.51
N VAL A 70 0.87 7.29 -12.50
CA VAL A 70 0.19 6.59 -11.38
C VAL A 70 0.62 5.13 -11.25
N ASP A 71 1.29 4.59 -12.27
CA ASP A 71 1.82 3.24 -12.34
C ASP A 71 3.16 3.11 -11.57
N ALA A 72 3.26 3.69 -10.39
CA ALA A 72 4.46 3.57 -9.57
C ALA A 72 4.66 2.11 -9.16
N GLU A 73 5.82 1.56 -9.50
CA GLU A 73 6.18 0.17 -9.22
C GLU A 73 6.61 0.01 -7.77
N VAL A 74 6.16 -1.06 -7.12
CA VAL A 74 6.62 -1.44 -5.79
C VAL A 74 7.32 -2.78 -5.88
N SER A 75 8.55 -2.86 -5.37
CA SER A 75 9.37 -4.07 -5.39
C SER A 75 9.96 -4.37 -4.02
N ASP A 76 10.31 -5.64 -3.79
CA ASP A 76 11.04 -6.07 -2.60
C ASP A 76 12.55 -5.74 -2.70
N VAL A 77 13.32 -6.21 -1.72
CA VAL A 77 14.77 -5.99 -1.65
C VAL A 77 15.55 -6.70 -2.76
N ASP A 78 15.01 -7.79 -3.30
CA ASP A 78 15.58 -8.55 -4.41
C ASP A 78 15.17 -7.97 -5.78
N GLY A 79 14.24 -7.00 -5.76
CA GLY A 79 13.74 -6.30 -6.94
C GLY A 79 12.56 -6.99 -7.60
N ALA A 80 11.93 -7.97 -6.95
CA ALA A 80 10.71 -8.59 -7.44
C ALA A 80 9.51 -7.68 -7.18
N ASP A 81 8.58 -7.62 -8.14
CA ASP A 81 7.36 -6.81 -8.00
C ASP A 81 6.47 -7.35 -6.88
N VAL A 82 5.90 -6.42 -6.13
CA VAL A 82 4.98 -6.69 -5.02
C VAL A 82 3.60 -6.23 -5.44
N ASP A 83 2.65 -7.16 -5.53
CA ASP A 83 1.28 -6.86 -5.93
C ASP A 83 0.46 -6.18 -4.82
N CYS A 84 -0.61 -5.50 -5.22
CA CYS A 84 -1.64 -5.02 -4.30
C CYS A 84 -2.24 -6.19 -3.49
N GLY A 85 -2.44 -5.99 -2.20
CA GLY A 85 -2.89 -7.01 -1.25
C GLY A 85 -1.80 -7.98 -0.82
N HIS A 86 -0.52 -7.76 -1.17
CA HIS A 86 0.59 -8.58 -0.65
C HIS A 86 0.51 -8.70 0.87
N GLN A 87 0.49 -9.95 1.36
CA GLN A 87 0.38 -10.32 2.77
C GLN A 87 -0.82 -9.73 3.53
N ARG A 88 -1.85 -9.25 2.83
CA ARG A 88 -3.10 -8.81 3.46
C ARG A 88 -3.69 -9.97 4.28
N PRO A 89 -4.08 -9.75 5.55
CA PRO A 89 -4.71 -10.80 6.35
C PRO A 89 -5.92 -11.42 5.65
N GLU A 90 -6.07 -12.74 5.71
CA GLU A 90 -7.06 -13.49 4.92
C GLU A 90 -8.51 -13.03 5.12
N ASP A 91 -8.87 -12.62 6.34
CA ASP A 91 -10.21 -12.13 6.63
C ASP A 91 -10.47 -10.74 6.03
N ILE A 92 -9.43 -9.90 5.97
CA ILE A 92 -9.46 -8.58 5.32
C ILE A 92 -9.51 -8.77 3.81
N ASP A 93 -8.67 -9.64 3.24
CA ASP A 93 -8.64 -9.91 1.81
C ASP A 93 -9.97 -10.45 1.31
N ARG A 94 -10.56 -11.41 2.02
CA ARG A 94 -11.88 -11.96 1.69
C ARG A 94 -12.97 -10.90 1.63
N LYS A 95 -12.98 -9.96 2.58
CA LYS A 95 -13.94 -8.83 2.59
C LYS A 95 -13.69 -7.91 1.40
N TRP A 96 -12.43 -7.63 1.07
CA TRP A 96 -12.05 -6.79 -0.06
C TRP A 96 -12.49 -7.40 -1.40
N GLN A 97 -12.19 -8.69 -1.63
CA GLN A 97 -12.61 -9.40 -2.85
C GLN A 97 -14.13 -9.40 -3.02
N ALA A 98 -14.87 -9.66 -1.95
CA ALA A 98 -16.34 -9.63 -1.98
C ALA A 98 -16.89 -8.23 -2.34
N ASN A 99 -16.22 -7.16 -1.93
CA ASN A 99 -16.61 -5.80 -2.29
C ASN A 99 -16.30 -5.48 -3.76
N LEU A 100 -15.17 -5.94 -4.29
CA LEU A 100 -14.86 -5.81 -5.72
C LEU A 100 -15.87 -6.55 -6.60
N GLU A 101 -16.26 -7.77 -6.23
CA GLU A 101 -17.26 -8.54 -6.98
C GLU A 101 -18.62 -7.83 -7.03
N LYS A 102 -19.04 -7.23 -5.91
CA LYS A 102 -20.24 -6.39 -5.85
C LYS A 102 -20.12 -5.16 -6.73
N ALA A 103 -18.99 -4.46 -6.70
CA ALA A 103 -18.76 -3.28 -7.54
C ALA A 103 -18.81 -3.59 -9.04
N LYS A 104 -18.37 -4.79 -9.44
CA LYS A 104 -18.43 -5.29 -10.83
C LYS A 104 -19.84 -5.71 -11.26
N SER A 105 -20.75 -5.94 -10.32
CA SER A 105 -22.13 -6.35 -10.56
C SER A 105 -23.09 -5.21 -10.19
N PRO A 106 -23.17 -4.11 -10.96
CA PRO A 106 -24.12 -3.05 -10.66
C PRO A 106 -25.52 -3.66 -10.68
N GLU A 107 -26.24 -3.58 -9.55
CA GLU A 107 -27.62 -3.99 -9.44
C GLU A 107 -28.40 -3.38 -10.61
N LYS A 108 -28.98 -4.23 -11.46
CA LYS A 108 -29.93 -3.80 -12.49
C LYS A 108 -31.13 -3.17 -11.77
N ARG A 109 -31.13 -1.85 -11.66
CA ARG A 109 -32.32 -1.05 -11.35
C ARG A 109 -33.25 -1.00 -12.55
#